data_AF-A0A7S4IKF6-F1
#
_entry.id   AF-A0A7S4IKF6-F1
#
_cell.length_a   1.000
_cell.length_b   1.000
_cell.length_c   1.000
_cell.angle_alpha   90.00
_cell.angle_beta   90.00
_cell.angle_gamma   90.00
#
_symmetry.space_group_name_H-M   'P 1'
#
loop_
_entity.id
_entity.type
_entity.pdbx_description
1 polymer ?
#
loop_
_entity_poly.entity_id
_entity_poly.type
_entity_poly.pdbx_seq_one_letter_code
_entity_poly.pdbx_strand_id
1 'polypeptide(L)'
;MKTAFALVTLAASASAFAPARFGASRRTTAVFFEYGEYDEQLWDSEAKKDVYTKWDPNSPRSTKNFNPFETFEGNSPDASGIYPGETRYKDPIRPDTNFQQMMIEREEAEEREKNLKPGNVPGCPGCKN
;
A
#
# COMPACT_ATOMS: atom_id res chain seq x y z
N MET A 1 -63.13 49.25 0.87
CA MET A 1 -62.79 48.13 1.77
C MET A 1 -62.15 47.06 0.91
N LYS A 2 -60.85 46.82 1.10
CA LYS A 2 -60.27 45.61 1.71
C LYS A 2 -60.22 44.42 0.72
N THR A 3 -59.07 44.23 0.08
CA THR A 3 -58.01 43.24 0.41
C THR A 3 -58.26 41.87 -0.20
N ALA A 4 -57.42 41.45 -1.16
CA ALA A 4 -57.10 40.04 -1.41
C ALA A 4 -55.87 39.86 -2.33
N PHE A 5 -54.75 40.53 -2.03
CA PHE A 5 -53.43 40.13 -2.53
C PHE A 5 -52.71 39.38 -1.39
N ALA A 6 -53.04 38.11 -1.17
CA ALA A 6 -52.25 37.24 -0.31
C ALA A 6 -52.83 35.82 -0.36
N LEU A 7 -52.40 34.97 -1.29
CA LEU A 7 -52.53 33.50 -1.14
C LEU A 7 -51.72 32.67 -2.16
N VAL A 8 -50.64 33.20 -2.74
CA VAL A 8 -49.78 32.42 -3.66
C VAL A 8 -48.35 32.21 -3.11
N THR A 9 -47.99 32.83 -1.99
CA THR A 9 -46.61 32.78 -1.45
C THR A 9 -46.33 31.67 -0.44
N LEU A 10 -47.27 30.75 -0.17
CA LEU A 10 -47.13 29.73 0.89
C LEU A 10 -47.04 28.28 0.40
N ALA A 11 -46.64 28.05 -0.85
CA ALA A 11 -46.44 26.68 -1.38
C ALA A 11 -44.99 26.38 -1.81
N ALA A 12 -44.03 27.29 -1.54
CA ALA A 12 -42.66 27.18 -2.04
C ALA A 12 -41.61 26.78 -0.99
N SER A 13 -42.00 26.46 0.26
CA SER A 13 -41.05 26.21 1.36
C SER A 13 -40.85 24.74 1.73
N ALA A 14 -41.51 23.78 1.08
CA ALA A 14 -41.46 22.37 1.47
C ALA A 14 -40.43 21.49 0.72
N SER A 15 -39.62 22.04 -0.19
CA SER A 15 -38.61 21.26 -0.94
C SER A 15 -37.17 21.45 -0.45
N ALA A 16 -36.92 22.37 0.49
CA ALA A 16 -35.57 22.66 1.00
C ALA A 16 -35.00 21.58 1.94
N PHE A 17 -35.83 20.62 2.39
CA PHE A 17 -35.42 19.48 3.22
C PHE A 17 -35.68 18.13 2.57
N ALA A 18 -36.04 18.09 1.29
CA ALA A 18 -35.99 16.83 0.57
C ALA A 18 -34.51 16.44 0.45
N PRO A 19 -34.08 15.23 0.88
CA PRO A 19 -32.72 14.80 0.60
C PRO A 19 -32.58 14.84 -0.91
N ALA A 20 -31.79 15.79 -1.40
CA ALA A 20 -31.41 15.83 -2.79
C ALA A 20 -30.86 14.44 -3.07
N ARG A 21 -31.59 13.65 -3.87
CA ARG A 21 -31.03 12.46 -4.51
C ARG A 21 -30.04 13.00 -5.52
N PHE A 22 -28.91 13.47 -5.00
CA PHE A 22 -27.72 13.75 -5.76
C PHE A 22 -27.50 12.47 -6.55
N GLY A 23 -27.70 12.56 -7.87
CA GLY A 23 -27.30 11.56 -8.84
C GLY A 23 -25.78 11.34 -8.88
N ALA A 24 -25.07 11.62 -7.79
CA ALA A 24 -23.86 10.92 -7.45
C ALA A 24 -24.25 9.48 -7.13
N SER A 25 -24.53 8.71 -8.18
CA SER A 25 -24.21 7.30 -8.18
C SER A 25 -22.80 7.21 -7.61
N ARG A 26 -22.69 6.74 -6.36
CA ARG A 26 -21.40 6.33 -5.82
C ARG A 26 -20.96 5.21 -6.74
N ARG A 27 -20.24 5.56 -7.81
CA ARG A 27 -19.53 4.58 -8.61
C ARG A 27 -18.58 3.92 -7.63
N THR A 28 -18.93 2.70 -7.21
CA THR A 28 -18.00 1.81 -6.55
C THR A 28 -16.92 1.54 -7.59
N THR A 29 -15.87 2.35 -7.60
CA THR A 29 -14.62 1.97 -8.25
C THR A 29 -14.09 0.80 -7.44
N ALA A 30 -14.37 -0.43 -7.87
CA ALA A 30 -13.64 -1.58 -7.38
C ALA A 30 -12.17 -1.33 -7.73
N VAL A 31 -11.42 -0.78 -6.79
CA VAL A 31 -9.96 -0.77 -6.84
C VAL A 31 -9.55 -2.19 -6.50
N PHE A 32 -9.38 -3.01 -7.53
CA PHE A 32 -8.74 -4.31 -7.39
C PHE A 32 -7.30 -4.01 -6.94
N PHE A 33 -7.03 -4.31 -5.68
CA PHE A 33 -5.68 -4.24 -5.16
C PHE A 33 -4.91 -5.45 -5.65
N GLU A 34 -3.76 -5.21 -6.28
CA GLU A 34 -2.87 -6.26 -6.73
C GLU A 34 -1.83 -6.54 -5.65
N TYR A 35 -1.83 -7.76 -5.13
CA TYR A 35 -0.82 -8.23 -4.19
C TYR A 35 0.51 -8.53 -4.89
N GLY A 36 1.59 -8.63 -4.11
CA GLY A 36 2.92 -8.96 -4.59
C GLY A 36 3.02 -10.34 -5.24
N GLU A 37 4.14 -10.60 -5.91
CA GLU A 37 4.36 -11.84 -6.68
C GLU A 37 4.36 -13.10 -5.80
N TYR A 38 4.85 -12.99 -4.57
CA TYR A 38 4.95 -14.08 -3.61
C TYR A 38 3.85 -14.02 -2.53
N ASP A 39 2.73 -13.33 -2.80
CA ASP A 39 1.58 -13.34 -1.89
C ASP A 39 1.05 -14.78 -1.72
N GLU A 40 0.75 -15.16 -0.48
CA GLU A 40 0.32 -16.52 -0.10
C GLU A 40 1.33 -17.64 -0.44
N GLN A 41 2.56 -17.28 -0.81
CA GLN A 41 3.67 -18.20 -1.04
C GLN A 41 4.71 -18.11 0.09
N LEU A 42 5.68 -19.02 0.05
CA LEU A 42 6.80 -19.00 0.99
C LEU A 42 7.65 -17.74 0.77
N TRP A 43 7.78 -16.92 1.81
CA TRP A 43 8.56 -15.69 1.80
C TRP A 43 9.96 -15.92 2.35
N ASP A 44 10.72 -16.71 1.61
CA ASP A 44 12.10 -17.08 1.93
C ASP A 44 13.13 -16.09 1.36
N SER A 45 14.40 -16.39 1.60
CA SER A 45 15.51 -15.54 1.14
C SER A 45 15.70 -15.55 -0.38
N GLU A 46 15.24 -16.60 -1.08
CA GLU A 46 15.26 -16.65 -2.55
C GLU A 46 14.21 -15.71 -3.14
N ALA A 47 12.97 -15.79 -2.65
CA ALA A 47 11.88 -14.88 -3.05
C ALA A 47 12.25 -13.42 -2.80
N LYS A 48 12.85 -13.11 -1.64
CA LYS A 48 13.32 -11.75 -1.34
C LYS A 48 14.44 -11.29 -2.29
N LYS A 49 15.37 -12.15 -2.67
CA LYS A 49 16.42 -11.81 -3.64
C LYS A 49 15.86 -11.56 -5.03
N ASP A 50 14.88 -12.34 -5.46
CA ASP A 50 14.21 -12.13 -6.75
C ASP A 50 13.48 -10.78 -6.79
N VAL A 51 12.67 -10.47 -5.76
CA VAL A 51 12.01 -9.16 -5.64
C VAL A 51 13.05 -8.03 -5.57
N TYR A 52 14.13 -8.19 -4.80
CA TYR A 52 15.21 -7.19 -4.75
C TYR A 52 15.91 -7.00 -6.10
N THR A 53 16.06 -8.06 -6.88
CA THR A 53 16.65 -7.99 -8.23
C THR A 53 15.74 -7.24 -9.20
N LYS A 54 14.42 -7.38 -9.06
CA LYS A 54 13.41 -6.65 -9.85
C LYS A 54 13.20 -5.20 -9.39
N TRP A 55 13.47 -4.91 -8.12
CA TRP A 55 13.29 -3.58 -7.53
C TRP A 55 14.12 -2.50 -8.23
N ASP A 56 13.45 -1.41 -8.61
CA ASP A 56 14.06 -0.16 -9.09
C ASP A 56 13.90 0.94 -8.04
N PRO A 57 15.01 1.39 -7.41
CA PRO A 57 14.98 2.46 -6.41
C PRO A 57 14.44 3.79 -6.92
N ASN A 58 14.53 4.05 -8.23
CA ASN A 58 14.15 5.33 -8.83
C ASN A 58 12.66 5.39 -9.22
N SER A 59 11.99 4.25 -9.28
CA SER A 59 10.56 4.16 -9.56
C SER A 59 9.75 4.23 -8.26
N PRO A 60 8.53 4.81 -8.27
CA PRO A 60 7.69 4.87 -7.07
C PRO A 60 7.45 3.49 -6.44
N ARG A 61 7.38 3.45 -5.11
CA ARG A 61 7.04 2.24 -4.37
C ARG A 61 5.66 1.72 -4.79
N SER A 62 5.56 0.42 -5.01
CA SER A 62 4.30 -0.29 -5.28
C SER A 62 4.38 -1.74 -4.80
N THR A 63 3.29 -2.48 -4.89
CA THR A 63 3.27 -3.92 -4.54
C THR A 63 4.16 -4.79 -5.44
N LYS A 64 4.61 -4.25 -6.58
CA LYS A 64 5.56 -4.89 -7.50
C LYS A 64 6.93 -4.21 -7.55
N ASN A 65 7.10 -3.07 -6.88
CA ASN A 65 8.35 -2.33 -6.83
C ASN A 65 8.63 -1.85 -5.41
N PHE A 66 9.33 -2.66 -4.62
CA PHE A 66 9.73 -2.34 -3.27
C PHE A 66 11.02 -3.06 -2.90
N ASN A 67 11.74 -2.54 -1.91
CA ASN A 67 12.89 -3.23 -1.34
C ASN A 67 12.44 -4.20 -0.23
N PRO A 68 12.58 -5.52 -0.38
CA PRO A 68 12.17 -6.50 0.64
C PRO A 68 13.13 -6.58 1.84
N PHE A 69 14.30 -5.96 1.75
CA PHE A 69 15.30 -5.89 2.82
C PHE A 69 15.33 -4.54 3.54
N GLU A 70 14.48 -3.61 3.13
CA GLU A 70 14.28 -2.36 3.86
C GLU A 70 13.55 -2.63 5.17
N THR A 71 13.91 -1.87 6.21
CA THR A 71 13.21 -1.88 7.49
C THR A 71 12.52 -0.54 7.72
N PHE A 72 11.28 -0.58 8.19
CA PHE A 72 10.54 0.58 8.68
C PHE A 72 10.03 0.29 10.08
N GLU A 73 10.32 1.19 11.02
CA GLU A 73 10.00 1.02 12.45
C GLU A 73 10.51 -0.32 13.03
N GLY A 74 11.65 -0.81 12.52
CA GLY A 74 12.25 -2.08 12.94
C GLY A 74 11.63 -3.34 12.32
N ASN A 75 10.63 -3.21 11.46
CA ASN A 75 9.97 -4.33 10.79
C ASN A 75 10.31 -4.41 9.31
N SER A 76 10.32 -5.64 8.77
CA SER A 76 10.38 -5.89 7.33
C SER A 76 8.98 -5.86 6.71
N PRO A 77 8.85 -5.52 5.42
CA PRO A 77 7.56 -5.59 4.73
C PRO A 77 7.14 -7.04 4.45
N ASP A 78 5.85 -7.22 4.16
CA ASP A 78 5.31 -8.47 3.62
C ASP A 78 5.73 -8.72 2.15
N ALA A 79 5.25 -9.82 1.57
CA ALA A 79 5.50 -10.20 0.18
C ALA A 79 4.91 -9.19 -0.85
N SER A 80 4.11 -8.22 -0.39
CA SER A 80 3.52 -7.13 -1.18
C SER A 80 4.15 -5.77 -0.87
N GLY A 81 5.22 -5.71 -0.08
CA GLY A 81 5.89 -4.46 0.25
C GLY A 81 5.15 -3.60 1.28
N ILE A 82 4.18 -4.17 2.00
CA ILE A 82 3.35 -3.50 3.00
C ILE A 82 3.91 -3.80 4.40
N TYR A 83 3.98 -2.80 5.27
CA TYR A 83 4.51 -2.99 6.62
C TYR A 83 3.42 -3.39 7.62
N PRO A 84 3.78 -4.08 8.72
CA PRO A 84 2.86 -4.37 9.81
C PRO A 84 2.13 -3.10 10.29
N GLY A 85 0.81 -3.18 10.45
CA GLY A 85 -0.03 -2.06 10.86
C GLY A 85 -0.59 -1.21 9.71
N GLU A 86 -0.10 -1.39 8.48
CA GLU A 86 -0.67 -0.74 7.30
C GLU A 86 -1.91 -1.48 6.77
N THR A 87 -2.73 -0.77 5.98
CA THR A 87 -3.91 -1.38 5.38
C THR A 87 -3.50 -2.46 4.37
N ARG A 88 -4.15 -3.63 4.44
CA ARG A 88 -3.92 -4.80 3.56
C ARG A 88 -2.64 -5.59 3.83
N TYR A 89 -1.91 -5.28 4.91
CA TYR A 89 -0.80 -6.11 5.38
C TYR A 89 -1.25 -7.58 5.58
N LYS A 90 -0.45 -8.51 5.08
CA LYS A 90 -0.62 -9.95 5.32
C LYS A 90 0.64 -10.52 5.94
N ASP A 91 0.52 -11.28 7.02
CA ASP A 91 1.66 -12.00 7.59
C ASP A 91 2.19 -13.03 6.59
N PRO A 92 3.47 -12.94 6.16
CA PRO A 92 4.02 -13.88 5.19
C PRO A 92 4.19 -15.28 5.78
N ILE A 93 4.07 -16.30 4.93
CA ILE A 93 4.47 -17.68 5.27
C ILE A 93 5.99 -17.69 5.32
N ARG A 94 6.58 -17.96 6.49
CA ARG A 94 8.04 -17.91 6.69
C ARG A 94 8.62 -19.32 6.69
N PRO A 95 9.84 -19.51 6.13
CA PRO A 95 10.56 -20.76 6.27
C PRO A 95 11.03 -20.97 7.71
N ASP A 96 11.33 -22.22 8.05
CA ASP A 96 12.00 -22.55 9.30
C ASP A 96 13.38 -21.89 9.36
N THR A 97 13.71 -21.29 10.50
CA THR A 97 14.99 -20.62 10.70
C THR A 97 15.97 -21.57 11.40
N ASN A 98 17.17 -21.76 10.85
CA ASN A 98 18.25 -22.48 11.50
C ASN A 98 19.53 -21.61 11.58
N PHE A 99 20.45 -21.95 12.47
CA PHE A 99 21.66 -21.15 12.71
C PHE A 99 22.55 -21.01 11.46
N GLN A 100 22.65 -22.08 10.65
CA GLN A 100 23.45 -22.05 9.42
C GLN A 100 22.87 -21.04 8.41
N GLN A 101 21.55 -21.04 8.23
CA GLN A 101 20.84 -20.11 7.36
C GLN A 101 21.00 -18.66 7.81
N MET A 102 20.94 -18.40 9.13
CA MET A 102 21.16 -17.06 9.68
C MET A 102 22.57 -16.52 9.37
N MET A 103 23.59 -17.37 9.38
CA MET A 103 24.97 -16.96 9.07
C MET A 103 25.14 -16.62 7.59
N ILE A 104 24.52 -17.41 6.71
CA ILE A 104 24.48 -17.15 5.26
C ILE A 104 23.76 -15.83 4.98
N GLU A 105 22.57 -15.61 5.55
CA GLU A 105 21.79 -14.39 5.34
C GLU A 105 22.51 -13.14 5.87
N ARG A 106 23.30 -13.26 6.93
CA ARG A 106 24.15 -12.19 7.44
C ARG A 106 25.25 -11.83 6.44
N GLU A 107 25.95 -12.82 5.90
CA GLU A 107 27.00 -12.59 4.89
C GLU A 107 26.41 -11.89 3.65
N GLU A 108 25.25 -12.34 3.19
CA GLU A 108 24.54 -11.74 2.06
C GLU A 108 24.02 -10.31 2.36
N ALA A 109 23.62 -10.04 3.60
CA ALA A 109 23.25 -8.69 4.02
C ALA A 109 24.46 -7.76 4.00
N GLU A 110 25.61 -8.19 4.53
CA GLU A 110 26.85 -7.42 4.48
C GLU A 110 27.33 -7.16 3.04
N GLU A 111 27.18 -8.15 2.14
CA GLU A 111 27.49 -7.98 0.73
C GLU A 111 26.57 -6.97 0.05
N ARG A 112 25.27 -6.99 0.38
CA ARG A 112 24.28 -6.04 -0.16
C ARG A 112 24.52 -4.62 0.35
N GLU A 113 24.92 -4.46 1.61
CA GLU A 113 25.29 -3.15 2.17
C GLU A 113 26.54 -2.56 1.50
N LYS A 114 27.51 -3.41 1.14
CA LYS A 114 28.70 -2.98 0.38
C LYS A 114 28.38 -2.66 -1.09
N ASN A 115 27.38 -3.32 -1.66
CA ASN A 115 27.00 -3.22 -3.06
C ASN A 115 25.54 -2.78 -3.23
N LEU A 116 25.19 -1.63 -2.65
CA LEU A 116 23.85 -1.08 -2.79
C LEU A 116 23.51 -0.84 -4.26
N LYS A 117 22.29 -1.21 -4.66
CA LYS A 117 21.78 -0.88 -5.99
C LYS A 117 21.85 0.63 -6.26
N PRO A 118 22.20 1.06 -7.49
CA PRO A 118 22.21 2.47 -7.86
C PRO A 118 20.86 3.14 -7.58
N GLY A 119 20.87 4.25 -6.84
CA GLY A 119 19.65 4.96 -6.42
C GLY A 119 19.04 4.49 -5.10
N ASN A 120 19.56 3.42 -4.48
CA ASN A 120 19.22 3.02 -3.11
C ASN A 120 19.87 3.96 -2.10
N VAL A 121 19.30 5.16 -1.98
CA VAL A 121 19.66 6.19 -1.01
C VAL A 121 18.47 6.44 -0.07
N PRO A 122 18.69 6.97 1.14
CA PRO A 122 17.58 7.39 2.00
C PRO A 122 16.64 8.35 1.25
N GLY A 123 15.33 8.11 1.30
CA GLY A 123 14.32 8.90 0.58
C GLY A 123 14.12 8.50 -0.87
N CYS A 124 14.64 7.35 -1.33
CA CYS A 124 14.47 6.94 -2.72
C CYS A 124 12.98 6.72 -3.08
N PRO A 125 12.52 7.01 -4.31
CA PRO A 125 11.13 6.82 -4.70
C PRO A 125 10.57 5.40 -4.45
N GLY A 126 11.42 4.38 -4.58
CA GLY A 126 11.08 2.98 -4.34
C GLY A 126 11.19 2.54 -2.87
N CYS A 127 11.67 3.42 -1.99
CA CYS A 127 11.84 3.22 -0.57
C CYS A 127 10.54 3.61 0.18
N LYS A 128 10.41 3.15 1.42
CA LYS A 128 9.40 3.63 2.36
C LYS A 128 9.87 4.90 3.09
N ASN A 129 11.18 4.97 3.35
CA ASN A 129 11.85 5.98 4.18
C ASN A 129 12.56 7.05 3.35
#